data_AF-A0A182F9C3-F1
#
_entry.id   AF-A0A182F9C3-F1
#
_cell.length_a   1.000
_cell.length_b   1.000
_cell.length_c   1.000
_cell.angle_alpha   90.00
_cell.angle_beta   90.00
_cell.angle_gamma   90.00
#
_symmetry.space_group_name_H-M   'P 1'
#
loop_
_entity.id
_entity.type
_entity.pdbx_description
1 polymer ?
#
loop_
_entity_poly.entity_id
_entity_poly.type
_entity_poly.pdbx_seq_one_letter_code
_entity_poly.pdbx_strand_id
1 'polypeptide(L)'
;MKTIQLIATVVVLGLVQLASGQQVSPGICQDHPVHVNFDVARYLGLWYEIRRYEQAFQIGGECVTAEYSLNADGSVRVFNSMRPRDSPTGTRQSDTGRAVIAFPDESPLEAKLNVTFDASAVDVSANYWVLGTDYENYAVVWGCFGVGTTLRAESAWILSRTPQLSAASLAQVQPFVDQFLDEENLRTTIQDAQFACPEGVKVKQNFSLKDYAGRWYEIKRYEQFYENDLDCVVAEYQPREEGGITVTNGAFSLANNTRVVAQGVGIISYPEAKDGKLSVAFFGAKPDRSNYWVLDTDYTSYAVVWSCEPYYKDASKNVLGFWIFSRQPTFPTDETTVKRVEELVKLYGDESKFEVPNQSDERCPRSYV
;
A
#
# COMPACT_ATOMS: atom_id res chain seq x y z
N MET A 1 13.85 -16.52 42.01
CA MET A 1 12.43 -16.13 41.77
C MET A 1 12.49 -14.68 41.30
N LYS A 2 12.56 -14.38 39.98
CA LYS A 2 11.43 -14.25 39.04
C LYS A 2 10.20 -13.71 39.77
N THR A 3 9.57 -12.60 39.38
CA THR A 3 8.73 -12.55 38.17
C THR A 3 8.26 -11.10 37.91
N ILE A 4 8.52 -10.57 36.71
CA ILE A 4 7.61 -9.84 35.80
C ILE A 4 6.72 -8.75 36.42
N GLN A 5 7.05 -7.47 36.16
CA GLN A 5 6.04 -6.41 36.23
C GLN A 5 6.22 -5.24 35.25
N LEU A 6 7.16 -5.31 34.29
CA LEU A 6 7.46 -4.18 33.39
C LEU A 6 7.23 -4.43 31.88
N ILE A 7 6.54 -5.50 31.50
CA ILE A 7 6.33 -5.84 30.07
C ILE A 7 4.88 -5.56 29.61
N ALA A 8 3.92 -5.37 30.51
CA ALA A 8 2.52 -5.17 30.12
C ALA A 8 2.25 -3.79 29.48
N THR A 9 2.97 -2.74 29.86
CA THR A 9 2.65 -1.37 29.40
C THR A 9 3.19 -1.06 28.00
N VAL A 10 4.27 -1.71 27.56
CA VAL A 10 4.87 -1.47 26.23
C VAL A 10 4.15 -2.29 25.14
N VAL A 11 3.61 -3.46 25.48
CA VAL A 11 2.86 -4.30 24.52
C VAL A 11 1.49 -3.69 24.18
N VAL A 12 0.87 -2.93 25.09
CA VAL A 12 -0.41 -2.25 24.81
C VAL A 12 -0.25 -1.05 23.87
N LEU A 13 0.89 -0.35 23.91
CA LEU A 13 1.19 0.72 22.94
C LEU A 13 1.64 0.17 21.58
N GLY A 14 2.28 -1.01 21.54
CA GLY A 14 2.71 -1.66 20.30
C GLY A 14 1.59 -2.36 19.52
N LEU A 15 0.50 -2.75 20.18
CA LEU A 15 -0.66 -3.38 19.52
C LEU A 15 -1.61 -2.39 18.83
N VAL A 16 -1.51 -1.09 19.12
CA VAL A 16 -2.31 -0.06 18.44
C VAL A 16 -1.81 0.19 17.01
N GLN A 17 -0.55 -0.14 16.70
CA GLN A 17 0.00 0.04 15.34
C GLN A 17 -0.24 -1.14 14.39
N LEU A 18 -0.99 -2.17 14.80
CA LEU A 18 -1.29 -3.34 13.96
C LEU A 18 -2.76 -3.40 13.48
N ALA A 19 -3.49 -2.29 13.60
CA ALA A 19 -4.84 -2.15 13.03
C ALA A 19 -4.97 -0.88 12.17
N SER A 20 -3.99 -0.62 11.29
CA SER A 20 -3.99 0.55 10.38
C SER A 20 -5.02 0.47 9.24
N GLY A 21 -6.17 -0.16 9.47
CA GLY A 21 -7.22 -0.32 8.48
C GLY A 21 -8.59 0.11 8.95
N GLN A 22 -8.80 0.55 10.19
CA GLN A 22 -10.11 1.06 10.57
C GLN A 22 -9.92 2.16 11.60
N GLN A 23 -10.63 3.27 11.41
CA GLN A 23 -10.56 4.40 12.33
C GLN A 23 -11.26 4.04 13.64
N VAL A 24 -10.52 3.46 14.57
CA VAL A 24 -11.03 3.09 15.90
C VAL A 24 -10.56 4.12 16.92
N SER A 25 -11.51 4.76 17.59
CA SER A 25 -11.24 5.81 18.58
C SER A 25 -12.02 5.59 19.87
N PRO A 26 -11.52 6.09 21.03
CA PRO A 26 -12.30 6.09 22.26
C PRO A 26 -13.59 6.92 22.14
N GLY A 27 -14.70 6.37 22.65
CA GLY A 27 -15.99 7.04 22.67
C GLY A 27 -17.11 6.16 22.15
N ILE A 28 -18.30 6.75 22.05
CA ILE A 28 -19.50 6.16 21.45
C ILE A 28 -19.83 6.88 20.14
N CYS A 29 -20.52 6.18 19.24
CA CYS A 29 -21.07 6.80 18.04
C CYS A 29 -22.00 7.94 18.43
N GLN A 30 -21.76 9.10 17.83
CA GLN A 30 -22.62 10.26 17.96
C GLN A 30 -23.65 10.23 16.83
N ASP A 31 -24.82 10.78 17.08
CA ASP A 31 -25.78 11.02 16.01
C ASP A 31 -25.37 12.26 15.22
N HIS A 32 -25.51 12.19 13.89
CA HIS A 32 -25.17 13.27 12.97
C HIS A 32 -26.38 13.57 12.09
N PRO A 33 -26.67 14.85 11.81
CA PRO A 33 -27.71 15.19 10.87
C PRO A 33 -27.37 14.63 9.48
N VAL A 34 -28.36 14.02 8.85
CA VAL A 34 -28.23 13.43 7.51
C VAL A 34 -29.08 14.19 6.50
N HIS A 35 -28.84 13.96 5.22
CA HIS A 35 -29.67 14.49 4.16
C HIS A 35 -31.11 13.96 4.30
N VAL A 36 -32.08 14.87 4.20
CA VAL A 36 -33.52 14.58 4.34
C VAL A 36 -34.22 14.70 2.98
N ASN A 37 -35.40 14.08 2.87
CA ASN A 37 -36.11 13.90 1.59
C ASN A 37 -35.24 13.17 0.56
N PHE A 38 -34.57 12.12 1.02
CA PHE A 38 -33.59 11.41 0.21
C PHE A 38 -34.21 10.77 -1.03
N ASP A 39 -33.67 11.11 -2.21
CA ASP A 39 -34.11 10.55 -3.49
C ASP A 39 -33.12 9.46 -3.94
N VAL A 40 -33.48 8.20 -3.68
CA VAL A 40 -32.65 7.05 -4.03
C VAL A 40 -32.37 7.01 -5.54
N ALA A 41 -33.36 7.33 -6.38
CA ALA A 41 -33.22 7.24 -7.83
C ALA A 41 -32.18 8.23 -8.36
N ARG A 42 -32.13 9.44 -7.80
CA ARG A 42 -31.11 10.45 -8.14
C ARG A 42 -29.72 10.10 -7.60
N TYR A 43 -29.64 9.30 -6.54
CA TYR A 43 -28.36 8.87 -5.97
C TYR A 43 -27.71 7.71 -6.75
N LEU A 44 -28.47 7.00 -7.59
CA LEU A 44 -27.96 5.90 -8.42
C LEU A 44 -26.85 6.34 -9.39
N GLY A 45 -26.18 5.35 -9.99
CA GLY A 45 -25.11 5.53 -10.97
C GLY A 45 -23.71 5.52 -10.35
N LEU A 46 -22.75 5.98 -11.13
CA LEU A 46 -21.33 5.96 -10.77
C LEU A 46 -20.97 7.11 -9.82
N TRP A 47 -20.18 6.77 -8.81
CA TRP A 47 -19.51 7.68 -7.90
C TRP A 47 -18.03 7.32 -7.80
N TYR A 48 -17.17 8.33 -7.87
CA TYR A 48 -15.74 8.23 -7.61
C TYR A 48 -15.49 8.56 -6.14
N GLU A 49 -14.73 7.71 -5.45
CA GLU A 49 -14.27 7.98 -4.09
C GLU A 49 -13.09 8.96 -4.15
N ILE A 50 -13.25 10.17 -3.63
CA ILE A 50 -12.23 11.23 -3.68
C ILE A 50 -11.40 11.27 -2.42
N ARG A 51 -12.03 11.07 -1.26
CA ARG A 51 -11.34 10.95 0.03
C ARG A 51 -12.03 9.92 0.89
N ARG A 52 -11.30 9.31 1.82
CA ARG A 52 -11.86 8.36 2.77
C ARG A 52 -11.11 8.30 4.09
N TYR A 53 -11.79 7.81 5.12
CA TYR A 53 -11.10 7.14 6.23
C TYR A 53 -10.65 5.77 5.76
N GLU A 54 -9.39 5.43 6.02
CA GLU A 54 -8.83 4.17 5.53
C GLU A 54 -9.59 2.98 6.12
N GLN A 55 -10.06 2.10 5.23
CA GLN A 55 -10.76 0.87 5.57
C GLN A 55 -9.91 -0.35 5.20
N ALA A 56 -9.93 -1.40 6.03
CA ALA A 56 -9.00 -2.52 5.95
C ALA A 56 -9.16 -3.28 4.62
N PHE A 57 -10.41 -3.38 4.16
CA PHE A 57 -10.78 -4.02 2.89
C PHE A 57 -10.41 -3.20 1.65
N GLN A 58 -10.04 -1.93 1.80
CA GLN A 58 -9.68 -1.03 0.71
C GLN A 58 -8.21 -0.60 0.76
N ILE A 59 -7.41 -1.05 1.75
CA ILE A 59 -6.00 -0.66 1.91
C ILE A 59 -5.23 -0.85 0.60
N GLY A 60 -4.53 0.20 0.17
CA GLY A 60 -3.73 0.17 -1.05
C GLY A 60 -4.53 0.16 -2.35
N GLY A 61 -5.85 0.27 -2.30
CA GLY A 61 -6.73 0.44 -3.45
C GLY A 61 -6.89 1.91 -3.84
N GLU A 62 -6.72 2.19 -5.13
CA GLU A 62 -6.92 3.50 -5.76
C GLU A 62 -7.82 3.37 -7.00
N CYS A 63 -8.06 4.47 -7.72
CA CYS A 63 -9.09 4.59 -8.75
C CYS A 63 -10.46 4.08 -8.28
N VAL A 64 -10.78 4.27 -7.00
CA VAL A 64 -11.92 3.58 -6.37
C VAL A 64 -13.24 4.18 -6.84
N THR A 65 -14.15 3.31 -7.25
CA THR A 65 -15.50 3.68 -7.71
C THR A 65 -16.55 2.84 -7.01
N ALA A 66 -17.71 3.45 -6.76
CA ALA A 66 -18.93 2.77 -6.36
C ALA A 66 -20.01 3.03 -7.44
N GLU A 67 -20.60 1.97 -7.98
CA GLU A 67 -21.72 2.06 -8.91
C GLU A 67 -22.99 1.50 -8.26
N TYR A 68 -24.00 2.35 -8.16
CA TYR A 68 -25.28 2.03 -7.56
C TYR A 68 -26.34 1.78 -8.64
N SER A 69 -27.04 0.65 -8.57
CA SER A 69 -28.14 0.31 -9.49
C SER A 69 -29.28 -0.37 -8.74
N LEU A 70 -30.49 -0.38 -9.31
CA LEU A 70 -31.63 -1.06 -8.66
C LEU A 70 -31.62 -2.55 -8.93
N ASN A 71 -31.87 -3.33 -7.89
CA ASN A 71 -32.25 -4.73 -7.99
C ASN A 71 -33.75 -4.87 -8.28
N ALA A 72 -34.16 -6.05 -8.72
CA ALA A 72 -35.57 -6.36 -9.01
C ALA A 72 -36.48 -6.30 -7.76
N ASP A 73 -35.92 -6.49 -6.56
CA ASP A 73 -36.63 -6.41 -5.28
C ASP A 73 -36.75 -4.98 -4.73
N GLY A 74 -36.27 -3.97 -5.47
CA GLY A 74 -36.27 -2.56 -5.05
C GLY A 74 -35.11 -2.16 -4.15
N SER A 75 -34.22 -3.08 -3.75
CA SER A 75 -32.96 -2.74 -3.09
C SER A 75 -31.94 -2.16 -4.07
N VAL A 76 -30.87 -1.56 -3.54
CA VAL A 76 -29.79 -1.01 -4.36
C VAL A 76 -28.64 -2.02 -4.41
N ARG A 77 -28.21 -2.44 -5.60
CA ARG A 77 -26.94 -3.10 -5.84
C ARG A 77 -25.80 -2.09 -5.65
N VAL A 78 -24.81 -2.46 -4.86
CA VAL A 78 -23.59 -1.68 -4.63
C VAL A 78 -22.42 -2.40 -5.29
N PHE A 79 -21.89 -1.88 -6.39
CA PHE A 79 -20.72 -2.45 -7.04
C PHE A 79 -19.49 -1.57 -6.78
N ASN A 80 -18.57 -2.05 -5.95
CA ASN A 80 -17.33 -1.35 -5.67
C ASN A 80 -16.20 -1.92 -6.52
N SER A 81 -15.35 -1.05 -7.05
CA SER A 81 -14.16 -1.46 -7.80
C SER A 81 -12.97 -0.57 -7.48
N MET A 82 -11.80 -1.17 -7.31
CA MET A 82 -10.53 -0.49 -7.07
C MET A 82 -9.42 -1.11 -7.90
N ARG A 83 -8.36 -0.34 -8.16
CA ARG A 83 -7.09 -0.82 -8.68
C ARG A 83 -6.13 -0.95 -7.48
N PRO A 84 -5.74 -2.16 -7.08
CA PRO A 84 -4.69 -2.34 -6.09
C PRO A 84 -3.38 -1.77 -6.64
N ARG A 85 -2.67 -0.99 -5.84
CA ARG A 85 -1.43 -0.35 -6.29
C ARG A 85 -0.28 -1.33 -6.50
N ASP A 86 -0.30 -2.46 -5.82
CA ASP A 86 0.67 -3.56 -5.96
C ASP A 86 0.28 -4.56 -7.07
N SER A 87 -0.81 -4.31 -7.81
CA SER A 87 -1.27 -5.17 -8.91
C SER A 87 -0.27 -5.16 -10.08
N PRO A 88 0.47 -6.26 -10.33
CA PRO A 88 1.50 -6.29 -11.37
C PRO A 88 0.93 -6.17 -12.79
N THR A 89 -0.35 -6.51 -12.96
CA THR A 89 -1.08 -6.55 -14.24
C THR A 89 -2.05 -5.38 -14.41
N GLY A 90 -2.22 -4.54 -13.38
CA GLY A 90 -3.24 -3.49 -13.35
C GLY A 90 -4.68 -4.03 -13.25
N THR A 91 -4.87 -5.32 -12.94
CA THR A 91 -6.20 -5.92 -12.76
C THR A 91 -6.92 -5.25 -11.61
N ARG A 92 -8.18 -4.83 -11.84
CA ARG A 92 -9.05 -4.26 -10.80
C ARG A 92 -9.57 -5.37 -9.89
N GLN A 93 -9.66 -5.06 -8.60
CA GLN A 93 -10.45 -5.83 -7.64
C GLN A 93 -11.84 -5.20 -7.54
N SER A 94 -12.84 -6.03 -7.27
CA SER A 94 -14.22 -5.57 -7.16
C SER A 94 -15.01 -6.45 -6.22
N ASP A 95 -16.02 -5.86 -5.59
CA ASP A 95 -16.98 -6.57 -4.76
C ASP A 95 -18.39 -6.05 -5.00
N THR A 96 -19.38 -6.90 -4.75
CA THR A 96 -20.79 -6.60 -4.94
C THR A 96 -21.54 -6.77 -3.62
N GLY A 97 -22.16 -5.69 -3.16
CA GLY A 97 -23.08 -5.68 -2.03
C GLY A 97 -24.50 -5.29 -2.41
N ARG A 98 -25.32 -5.17 -1.37
CA ARG A 98 -26.72 -4.75 -1.39
C ARG A 98 -26.93 -3.65 -0.35
N ALA A 99 -27.79 -2.69 -0.66
CA ALA A 99 -28.19 -1.63 0.24
C ALA A 99 -29.71 -1.46 0.29
N VAL A 100 -30.24 -1.18 1.48
CA VAL A 100 -31.65 -0.85 1.72
C VAL A 100 -31.76 0.39 2.60
N ILE A 101 -32.85 1.14 2.46
CA ILE A 101 -33.17 2.23 3.38
C ILE A 101 -33.42 1.64 4.77
N ALA A 102 -32.74 2.15 5.78
CA ALA A 102 -32.81 1.63 7.14
C ALA A 102 -34.17 1.92 7.80
N PHE A 103 -34.74 3.09 7.51
CA PHE A 103 -35.99 3.58 8.10
C PHE A 103 -36.95 4.08 7.00
N PRO A 104 -37.54 3.18 6.18
CA PRO A 104 -38.30 3.56 4.98
C PRO A 104 -39.62 4.29 5.28
N ASP A 105 -40.14 4.16 6.50
CA ASP A 105 -41.41 4.75 6.93
C ASP A 105 -41.24 6.14 7.58
N GLU A 106 -40.01 6.64 7.71
CA GLU A 106 -39.73 7.97 8.30
C GLU A 106 -40.09 9.12 7.35
N SER A 107 -40.58 10.23 7.92
CA SER A 107 -40.96 11.43 7.19
C SER A 107 -40.47 12.70 7.92
N PRO A 108 -39.55 13.48 7.33
CA PRO A 108 -38.96 13.30 6.00
C PRO A 108 -38.05 12.08 5.93
N LEU A 109 -37.94 11.48 4.74
CA LEU A 109 -37.08 10.30 4.55
C LEU A 109 -35.60 10.67 4.73
N GLU A 110 -34.96 10.08 5.74
CA GLU A 110 -33.54 10.28 6.04
C GLU A 110 -32.63 9.39 5.18
N ALA A 111 -31.47 9.90 4.77
CA ALA A 111 -30.49 9.20 3.96
C ALA A 111 -29.61 8.21 4.76
N LYS A 112 -30.26 7.31 5.51
CA LYS A 112 -29.62 6.24 6.30
C LYS A 112 -29.87 4.89 5.62
N LEU A 113 -28.79 4.20 5.28
CA LEU A 113 -28.84 2.92 4.58
C LEU A 113 -28.11 1.82 5.36
N ASN A 114 -28.61 0.60 5.21
CA ASN A 114 -27.92 -0.62 5.62
C ASN A 114 -27.25 -1.21 4.39
N VAL A 115 -25.92 -1.22 4.35
CA VAL A 115 -25.10 -1.78 3.25
C VAL A 115 -24.44 -3.08 3.71
N THR A 116 -24.62 -4.15 2.95
CA THR A 116 -24.07 -5.49 3.23
C THR A 116 -23.34 -6.07 2.02
N PHE A 117 -22.18 -6.70 2.25
CA PHE A 117 -21.38 -7.38 1.22
C PHE A 117 -21.34 -8.91 1.43
N ASP A 118 -21.73 -9.38 2.62
CA ASP A 118 -21.94 -10.80 2.90
C ASP A 118 -23.43 -11.12 2.83
N ALA A 119 -23.82 -11.97 1.88
CA ALA A 119 -25.20 -12.41 1.70
C ALA A 119 -25.76 -13.21 2.89
N SER A 120 -24.89 -13.67 3.80
CA SER A 120 -25.25 -14.39 5.02
C SER A 120 -25.31 -13.52 6.28
N ALA A 121 -24.87 -12.26 6.19
CA ALA A 121 -24.92 -11.32 7.30
C ALA A 121 -26.38 -10.91 7.62
N VAL A 122 -26.74 -11.02 8.89
CA VAL A 122 -27.99 -10.45 9.44
C VAL A 122 -27.92 -8.93 9.28
N ASP A 123 -29.01 -8.31 8.82
CA ASP A 123 -29.13 -6.87 8.61
C ASP A 123 -28.43 -6.08 9.73
N VAL A 124 -27.35 -5.42 9.35
CA VAL A 124 -26.57 -4.54 10.24
C VAL A 124 -27.34 -3.24 10.45
N SER A 125 -27.19 -2.62 11.63
CA SER A 125 -27.69 -1.28 11.88
C SER A 125 -27.09 -0.28 10.88
N ALA A 126 -27.87 0.74 10.49
CA ALA A 126 -27.52 1.77 9.51
C ALA A 126 -26.04 2.16 9.57
N ASN A 127 -25.27 1.72 8.56
CA ASN A 127 -23.82 1.85 8.50
C ASN A 127 -23.35 2.76 7.36
N TYR A 128 -24.27 3.32 6.59
CA TYR A 128 -24.00 4.25 5.50
C TYR A 128 -24.97 5.44 5.58
N TRP A 129 -24.49 6.56 6.10
CA TRP A 129 -25.28 7.77 6.34
C TRP A 129 -24.79 8.86 5.40
N VAL A 130 -25.67 9.36 4.52
CA VAL A 130 -25.33 10.49 3.65
C VAL A 130 -25.55 11.77 4.44
N LEU A 131 -24.47 12.37 4.93
CA LEU A 131 -24.51 13.64 5.67
C LEU A 131 -24.99 14.79 4.77
N GLY A 132 -24.54 14.80 3.51
CA GLY A 132 -24.95 15.79 2.52
C GLY A 132 -24.64 15.36 1.10
N THR A 133 -25.53 15.69 0.16
CA THR A 133 -25.34 15.46 -1.26
C THR A 133 -26.20 16.44 -2.06
N ASP A 134 -25.72 16.81 -3.24
CA ASP A 134 -26.53 17.49 -4.26
C ASP A 134 -26.98 16.53 -5.38
N TYR A 135 -26.70 15.23 -5.22
CA TYR A 135 -26.93 14.12 -6.16
C TYR A 135 -26.12 14.17 -7.47
N GLU A 136 -25.82 15.36 -7.95
CA GLU A 136 -25.25 15.62 -9.28
C GLU A 136 -23.73 15.80 -9.26
N ASN A 137 -23.13 16.16 -8.12
CA ASN A 137 -21.70 16.47 -8.05
C ASN A 137 -20.98 15.80 -6.89
N TYR A 138 -21.55 15.81 -5.68
CA TYR A 138 -20.86 15.31 -4.49
C TYR A 138 -21.79 14.53 -3.55
N ALA A 139 -21.19 13.68 -2.73
CA ALA A 139 -21.82 13.13 -1.53
C ALA A 139 -20.79 13.01 -0.40
N VAL A 140 -21.19 13.34 0.83
CA VAL A 140 -20.41 13.11 2.04
C VAL A 140 -21.10 12.02 2.83
N VAL A 141 -20.38 10.93 3.05
CA VAL A 141 -20.90 9.72 3.67
C VAL A 141 -20.11 9.46 4.95
N TRP A 142 -20.82 9.07 5.99
CA TRP A 142 -20.24 8.64 7.26
C TRP A 142 -20.94 7.39 7.78
N GLY A 143 -20.26 6.63 8.61
CA GLY A 143 -20.83 5.49 9.32
C GLY A 143 -20.05 5.23 10.59
N CYS A 144 -20.73 4.74 11.62
CA CYS A 144 -20.11 4.41 12.89
C CYS A 144 -20.75 3.19 13.52
N PHE A 145 -19.92 2.34 14.14
CA PHE A 145 -20.40 1.27 15.00
C PHE A 145 -19.58 1.18 16.29
N GLY A 146 -20.22 0.79 17.37
CA GLY A 146 -19.56 0.60 18.66
C GLY A 146 -18.66 -0.65 18.65
N VAL A 147 -17.46 -0.52 19.22
CA VAL A 147 -16.53 -1.62 19.47
C VAL A 147 -16.44 -1.84 20.98
N GLY A 148 -17.17 -2.83 21.49
CA GLY A 148 -17.37 -2.98 22.93
C GLY A 148 -18.20 -1.82 23.51
N THR A 149 -17.87 -1.38 24.73
CA THR A 149 -18.64 -0.36 25.45
C THR A 149 -18.00 1.03 25.47
N THR A 150 -16.73 1.15 25.08
CA THR A 150 -15.94 2.39 25.24
C THR A 150 -15.21 2.84 23.98
N LEU A 151 -15.28 2.07 22.90
CA LEU A 151 -14.65 2.42 21.62
C LEU A 151 -15.71 2.48 20.52
N ARG A 152 -15.38 3.21 19.47
CA ARG A 152 -16.16 3.27 18.23
C ARG A 152 -15.24 3.11 17.03
N ALA A 153 -15.78 2.57 15.96
CA ALA A 153 -15.14 2.48 14.67
C ALA A 153 -15.90 3.35 13.67
N GLU A 154 -15.19 4.23 12.98
CA GLU A 154 -15.75 5.18 12.05
C GLU A 154 -15.33 4.88 10.61
N SER A 155 -16.21 5.23 9.69
CA SER A 155 -15.98 5.19 8.26
C SER A 155 -16.49 6.48 7.65
N ALA A 156 -15.78 7.00 6.66
CA ALA A 156 -16.18 8.21 5.96
C ALA A 156 -15.69 8.14 4.53
N TRP A 157 -16.50 8.65 3.61
CA TRP A 157 -16.18 8.78 2.20
C TRP A 157 -16.69 10.11 1.66
N ILE A 158 -15.84 10.80 0.90
CA ILE A 158 -16.24 11.94 0.08
C ILE A 158 -16.28 11.43 -1.35
N LEU A 159 -17.47 11.45 -1.95
CA LEU A 159 -17.74 10.94 -3.27
C LEU A 159 -17.97 12.09 -4.25
N SER A 160 -17.68 11.85 -5.53
CA SER A 160 -17.88 12.78 -6.62
C SER A 160 -18.43 12.09 -7.86
N ARG A 161 -19.24 12.78 -8.67
CA ARG A 161 -19.66 12.26 -9.99
C ARG A 161 -18.55 12.27 -11.03
N THR A 162 -17.50 13.05 -10.79
CA THR A 162 -16.29 13.12 -11.62
C THR A 162 -15.06 12.65 -10.85
N PRO A 163 -13.97 12.23 -11.52
CA PRO A 163 -12.71 11.82 -10.88
C PRO A 163 -12.06 12.84 -9.93
N GLN A 164 -12.51 14.10 -9.97
CA GLN A 164 -12.07 15.18 -9.10
C GLN A 164 -13.27 16.06 -8.75
N LEU A 165 -13.31 16.62 -7.54
CA LEU A 165 -14.32 17.61 -7.16
C LEU A 165 -14.00 18.98 -7.78
N SER A 166 -15.03 19.68 -8.24
CA SER A 166 -14.90 21.10 -8.62
C SER A 166 -14.68 21.98 -7.39
N ALA A 167 -14.15 23.20 -7.57
CA ALA A 167 -14.01 24.17 -6.48
C ALA A 167 -15.36 24.50 -5.81
N ALA A 168 -16.45 24.54 -6.59
CA ALA A 168 -17.80 24.76 -6.05
C ALA A 168 -18.29 23.57 -5.21
N SER A 169 -17.99 22.34 -5.63
CA SER A 169 -18.33 21.13 -4.87
C SER A 169 -17.50 21.01 -3.59
N LEU A 170 -16.21 21.35 -3.65
CA LEU A 170 -15.34 21.40 -2.46
C LEU A 170 -15.87 22.38 -1.41
N ALA A 171 -16.31 23.57 -1.82
CA ALA A 171 -16.91 24.55 -0.92
C ALA A 171 -18.20 24.05 -0.23
N GLN A 172 -18.94 23.12 -0.86
CA GLN A 172 -20.13 22.49 -0.27
C GLN A 172 -19.79 21.28 0.63
N VAL A 173 -18.69 20.59 0.35
CA VAL A 173 -18.19 19.45 1.14
C VAL A 173 -17.54 19.93 2.44
N GLN A 174 -16.76 21.01 2.40
CA GLN A 174 -15.91 21.44 3.50
C GLN A 174 -16.66 21.62 4.85
N PRO A 175 -17.87 22.20 4.91
CA PRO A 175 -18.59 22.35 6.18
C PRO A 175 -18.89 21.01 6.87
N PHE A 176 -19.17 19.95 6.11
CA PHE A 176 -19.37 18.61 6.69
C PHE A 176 -18.07 18.03 7.23
N VAL A 177 -16.97 18.30 6.54
CA VAL A 177 -15.65 17.86 6.96
C VAL A 177 -15.25 18.55 8.26
N ASP A 178 -15.34 19.87 8.31
CA ASP A 178 -14.96 20.67 9.49
C ASP A 178 -15.81 20.34 10.73
N GLN A 179 -17.08 19.98 10.53
CA GLN A 179 -18.02 19.79 11.63
C GLN A 179 -18.13 18.34 12.11
N PHE A 180 -18.07 17.36 11.20
CA PHE A 180 -18.40 15.97 11.50
C PHE A 180 -17.27 14.98 11.24
N LEU A 181 -16.24 15.37 10.48
CA LEU A 181 -15.12 14.51 10.13
C LEU A 181 -13.82 15.05 10.74
N ASP A 182 -12.79 14.22 10.69
CA ASP A 182 -11.43 14.52 11.10
C ASP A 182 -10.57 14.53 9.84
N GLU A 183 -10.19 15.73 9.43
CA GLU A 183 -9.38 16.01 8.23
C GLU A 183 -8.08 15.20 8.21
N GLU A 184 -7.46 14.95 9.37
CA GLU A 184 -6.20 14.20 9.46
C GLU A 184 -6.36 12.73 9.08
N ASN A 185 -7.56 12.16 9.27
CA ASN A 185 -7.87 10.78 8.92
C ASN A 185 -8.44 10.65 7.50
N LEU A 186 -8.90 11.75 6.89
CA LEU A 186 -9.40 11.78 5.51
C LEU A 186 -8.25 11.84 4.52
N ARG A 187 -7.76 10.67 4.09
CA ARG A 187 -6.79 10.60 3.00
C ARG A 187 -7.45 10.79 1.64
N THR A 188 -6.71 11.33 0.68
CA THR A 188 -7.13 11.40 -0.73
C THR A 188 -7.01 10.05 -1.40
N THR A 189 -8.03 9.68 -2.18
CA THR A 189 -8.03 8.55 -3.12
C THR A 189 -7.69 9.08 -4.51
N ILE A 190 -6.73 8.47 -5.18
CA ILE A 190 -6.25 8.91 -6.48
C ILE A 190 -7.09 8.32 -7.58
N GLN A 191 -7.52 9.16 -8.50
CA GLN A 191 -8.40 8.78 -9.60
C GLN A 191 -7.72 8.85 -10.98
N ASP A 192 -6.48 9.34 -11.07
CA ASP A 192 -5.66 9.24 -12.27
C ASP A 192 -4.73 8.03 -12.21
N ALA A 193 -4.19 7.55 -13.33
CA ALA A 193 -3.30 6.38 -13.34
C ALA A 193 -1.83 6.68 -12.94
N GLN A 194 -1.50 7.94 -12.57
CA GLN A 194 -0.09 8.35 -12.41
C GLN A 194 0.56 7.87 -11.12
N PHE A 195 -0.24 7.39 -10.15
CA PHE A 195 0.27 6.75 -8.93
C PHE A 195 0.83 5.35 -9.17
N ALA A 196 0.50 4.70 -10.29
CA ALA A 196 0.96 3.34 -10.56
C ALA A 196 2.47 3.36 -10.87
N CYS A 197 3.17 2.34 -10.38
CA CYS A 197 4.53 2.09 -10.84
C CYS A 197 4.54 1.96 -12.37
N PRO A 198 5.55 2.52 -13.08
CA PRO A 198 5.62 2.50 -14.53
C PRO A 198 5.30 1.12 -15.13
N GLU A 199 4.37 1.10 -16.07
CA GLU A 199 4.10 -0.10 -16.86
C GLU A 199 5.21 -0.31 -17.89
N GLY A 200 5.45 -1.58 -18.27
CA GLY A 200 6.42 -1.91 -19.32
C GLY A 200 7.90 -1.77 -18.94
N VAL A 201 8.23 -1.67 -17.65
CA VAL A 201 9.64 -1.78 -17.19
C VAL A 201 10.19 -3.14 -17.63
N LYS A 202 11.26 -3.10 -18.42
CA LYS A 202 11.91 -4.30 -18.95
C LYS A 202 12.81 -4.88 -17.87
N VAL A 203 12.53 -6.13 -17.48
CA VAL A 203 13.33 -6.91 -16.54
C VAL A 203 14.09 -8.01 -17.27
N LYS A 204 15.08 -8.61 -16.58
CA LYS A 204 15.87 -9.73 -17.11
C LYS A 204 14.94 -10.87 -17.53
N GLN A 205 14.96 -11.21 -18.81
CA GLN A 205 14.16 -12.29 -19.36
C GLN A 205 14.81 -13.65 -19.07
N ASN A 206 14.01 -14.70 -18.88
CA ASN A 206 14.50 -16.05 -18.56
C ASN A 206 15.45 -16.07 -17.34
N PHE A 207 15.05 -15.36 -16.29
CA PHE A 207 15.88 -15.15 -15.12
C PHE A 207 16.06 -16.45 -14.31
N SER A 208 17.32 -16.80 -14.06
CA SER A 208 17.69 -17.96 -13.25
C SER A 208 17.99 -17.56 -11.80
N LEU A 209 17.10 -17.90 -10.87
CA LEU A 209 17.36 -17.75 -9.42
C LEU A 209 18.62 -18.50 -8.98
N LYS A 210 18.86 -19.66 -9.59
CA LYS A 210 20.01 -20.51 -9.26
C LYS A 210 21.32 -19.81 -9.59
N ASP A 211 21.42 -19.18 -10.77
CA ASP A 211 22.65 -18.50 -11.20
C ASP A 211 22.80 -17.14 -10.50
N TYR A 212 21.68 -16.53 -10.11
CA TYR A 212 21.67 -15.32 -9.28
C TYR A 212 22.10 -15.56 -7.84
N ALA A 213 22.03 -16.80 -7.35
CA ALA A 213 22.37 -17.14 -5.98
C ALA A 213 23.83 -16.81 -5.62
N GLY A 214 24.12 -16.82 -4.32
CA GLY A 214 25.41 -16.45 -3.75
C GLY A 214 25.47 -15.00 -3.28
N ARG A 215 26.69 -14.54 -3.03
CA ARG A 215 26.94 -13.22 -2.44
C ARG A 215 26.96 -12.11 -3.49
N TRP A 216 26.42 -10.98 -3.10
CA TRP A 216 26.44 -9.71 -3.81
C TRP A 216 26.82 -8.59 -2.85
N TYR A 217 27.68 -7.68 -3.31
CA TYR A 217 28.04 -6.46 -2.61
C TYR A 217 27.20 -5.32 -3.15
N GLU A 218 26.56 -4.56 -2.27
CA GLU A 218 25.85 -3.35 -2.65
C GLU A 218 26.86 -2.24 -2.92
N ILE A 219 26.95 -1.78 -4.16
CA ILE A 219 27.96 -0.79 -4.57
C ILE A 219 27.35 0.61 -4.66
N LYS A 220 26.10 0.70 -5.10
CA LYS A 220 25.33 1.95 -5.08
C LYS A 220 23.89 1.63 -4.75
N ARG A 221 23.21 2.55 -4.08
CA ARG A 221 21.78 2.45 -3.82
C ARG A 221 21.07 3.80 -3.84
N TYR A 222 19.77 3.79 -4.06
CA TYR A 222 18.90 4.82 -3.52
C TYR A 222 18.70 4.52 -2.05
N GLU A 223 19.15 5.42 -1.20
CA GLU A 223 19.07 5.22 0.23
C GLU A 223 17.62 4.99 0.69
N GLN A 224 17.39 3.80 1.24
CA GLN A 224 16.12 3.44 1.86
C GLN A 224 16.17 3.80 3.34
N PHE A 225 15.01 4.14 3.93
CA PHE A 225 14.96 4.55 5.34
C PHE A 225 15.50 3.51 6.32
N TYR A 226 15.50 2.23 5.96
CA TYR A 226 16.03 1.11 6.76
C TYR A 226 17.52 0.83 6.50
N GLU A 227 18.12 1.54 5.55
CA GLU A 227 19.52 1.40 5.13
C GLU A 227 20.40 2.58 5.58
N ASN A 228 19.81 3.61 6.18
CA ASN A 228 20.52 4.77 6.70
C ASN A 228 21.68 4.35 7.61
N ASP A 229 22.83 5.01 7.42
CA ASP A 229 24.04 4.79 8.23
C ASP A 229 24.54 3.34 8.23
N LEU A 230 24.40 2.63 7.09
CA LEU A 230 24.92 1.28 6.89
C LEU A 230 26.07 1.24 5.87
N ASP A 231 27.20 0.69 6.28
CA ASP A 231 28.35 0.33 5.44
C ASP A 231 28.49 -1.20 5.31
N CYS A 232 29.40 -1.68 4.46
CA CYS A 232 29.72 -3.11 4.31
C CYS A 232 28.51 -3.98 3.96
N VAL A 233 27.57 -3.43 3.19
CA VAL A 233 26.27 -4.03 2.91
C VAL A 233 26.45 -5.16 1.90
N VAL A 234 26.03 -6.37 2.29
CA VAL A 234 26.07 -7.57 1.47
C VAL A 234 24.72 -8.28 1.49
N ALA A 235 24.31 -8.79 0.34
CA ALA A 235 23.18 -9.69 0.22
C ALA A 235 23.68 -11.08 -0.17
N GLU A 236 23.31 -12.09 0.61
CA GLU A 236 23.60 -13.49 0.31
C GLU A 236 22.32 -14.26 0.03
N TYR A 237 22.23 -14.80 -1.18
CA TYR A 237 21.07 -15.56 -1.64
C TYR A 237 21.37 -17.05 -1.65
N GLN A 238 20.53 -17.85 -1.00
CA GLN A 238 20.70 -19.31 -0.93
C GLN A 238 19.45 -20.00 -1.49
N PRO A 239 19.57 -20.90 -2.48
CA PRO A 239 18.42 -21.63 -3.01
C PRO A 239 17.72 -22.46 -1.94
N ARG A 240 16.38 -22.53 -2.01
CA ARG A 240 15.57 -23.36 -1.11
C ARG A 240 15.06 -24.62 -1.82
N GLU A 241 14.89 -25.71 -1.08
CA GLU A 241 14.38 -26.99 -1.62
C GLU A 241 12.97 -26.87 -2.19
N GLU A 242 12.10 -26.10 -1.53
CA GLU A 242 10.72 -25.84 -1.95
C GLU A 242 10.60 -24.80 -3.10
N GLY A 243 11.74 -24.33 -3.62
CA GLY A 243 11.82 -23.23 -4.58
C GLY A 243 12.02 -21.86 -3.93
N GLY A 244 12.48 -20.90 -4.73
CA GLY A 244 12.86 -19.57 -4.25
C GLY A 244 14.26 -19.54 -3.62
N ILE A 245 14.51 -18.47 -2.86
CA ILE A 245 15.79 -18.19 -2.19
C ILE A 245 15.54 -17.72 -0.75
N THR A 246 16.44 -18.08 0.15
CA THR A 246 16.64 -17.37 1.41
C THR A 246 17.51 -16.15 1.13
N VAL A 247 17.10 -15.00 1.64
CA VAL A 247 17.83 -13.73 1.54
C VAL A 247 18.45 -13.42 2.89
N THR A 248 19.77 -13.29 2.96
CA THR A 248 20.47 -12.82 4.16
C THR A 248 21.19 -11.52 3.83
N ASN A 249 20.66 -10.40 4.32
CA ASN A 249 21.31 -9.11 4.22
C ASN A 249 22.13 -8.88 5.48
N GLY A 250 23.40 -8.52 5.31
CA GLY A 250 24.30 -8.16 6.39
C GLY A 250 24.89 -6.78 6.15
N ALA A 251 25.02 -5.99 7.20
CA ALA A 251 25.64 -4.66 7.13
C ALA A 251 26.31 -4.29 8.45
N PHE A 252 27.15 -3.26 8.42
CA PHE A 252 27.73 -2.62 9.59
C PHE A 252 27.04 -1.30 9.85
N SER A 253 26.39 -1.18 11.00
CA SER A 253 25.65 0.02 11.41
C SER A 253 26.59 1.03 12.06
N LEU A 254 26.67 2.23 11.49
CA LEU A 254 27.52 3.31 11.98
C LEU A 254 26.93 4.00 13.21
N ALA A 255 25.61 3.95 13.36
CA ALA A 255 24.90 4.56 14.48
C ALA A 255 25.27 3.91 15.83
N ASN A 256 25.55 2.62 15.83
CA ASN A 256 25.85 1.85 17.05
C ASN A 256 27.13 1.01 16.97
N ASN A 257 27.85 1.05 15.85
CA ASN A 257 29.10 0.34 15.61
C ASN A 257 28.97 -1.19 15.79
N THR A 258 27.87 -1.77 15.27
CA THR A 258 27.57 -3.20 15.35
C THR A 258 27.22 -3.79 13.99
N ARG A 259 27.37 -5.12 13.86
CA ARG A 259 26.88 -5.85 12.70
C ARG A 259 25.39 -6.13 12.85
N VAL A 260 24.63 -5.80 11.82
CA VAL A 260 23.21 -6.09 11.71
C VAL A 260 22.98 -7.12 10.61
N VAL A 261 22.04 -8.02 10.83
CA VAL A 261 21.67 -9.07 9.88
C VAL A 261 20.15 -9.14 9.80
N ALA A 262 19.63 -9.16 8.57
CA ALA A 262 18.22 -9.37 8.28
C ALA A 262 18.07 -10.62 7.41
N GLN A 263 17.13 -11.49 7.79
CA GLN A 263 16.81 -12.70 7.04
C GLN A 263 15.40 -12.61 6.46
N GLY A 264 15.28 -13.06 5.22
CA GLY A 264 14.05 -13.03 4.45
C GLY A 264 13.98 -14.16 3.43
N VAL A 265 12.93 -14.11 2.63
CA VAL A 265 12.62 -15.08 1.58
C VAL A 265 12.31 -14.32 0.30
N GLY A 266 12.85 -14.81 -0.82
CA GLY A 266 12.52 -14.36 -2.16
C GLY A 266 11.94 -15.49 -3.01
N ILE A 267 10.89 -15.21 -3.80
CA ILE A 267 10.35 -16.13 -4.80
C ILE A 267 10.16 -15.40 -6.14
N ILE A 268 10.12 -16.13 -7.26
CA ILE A 268 9.71 -15.54 -8.55
C ILE A 268 8.24 -15.12 -8.46
N SER A 269 7.95 -13.91 -8.91
CA SER A 269 6.63 -13.27 -8.80
C SER A 269 5.65 -13.75 -9.90
N TYR A 270 4.35 -13.63 -9.63
CA TYR A 270 3.22 -13.98 -10.53
C TYR A 270 2.88 -12.78 -11.48
N PRO A 271 2.25 -12.94 -12.68
CA PRO A 271 1.73 -14.16 -13.34
C PRO A 271 2.70 -14.91 -14.24
N GLU A 272 3.81 -14.29 -14.64
CA GLU A 272 4.69 -14.83 -15.66
C GLU A 272 6.01 -15.26 -15.03
N ALA A 273 6.04 -16.53 -14.61
CA ALA A 273 7.07 -17.13 -13.77
C ALA A 273 8.43 -17.38 -14.45
N LYS A 274 8.93 -16.47 -15.29
CA LYS A 274 10.20 -16.65 -16.02
C LYS A 274 11.14 -15.44 -16.04
N ASP A 275 10.68 -14.28 -15.61
CA ASP A 275 11.48 -13.06 -15.71
C ASP A 275 11.93 -12.57 -14.33
N GLY A 276 12.85 -11.61 -14.31
CA GLY A 276 13.53 -11.08 -13.13
C GLY A 276 12.65 -10.25 -12.21
N LYS A 277 11.39 -10.63 -11.98
CA LYS A 277 10.52 -10.05 -10.96
C LYS A 277 10.43 -11.01 -9.79
N LEU A 278 10.88 -10.55 -8.62
CA LEU A 278 10.87 -11.31 -7.39
C LEU A 278 9.93 -10.65 -6.37
N SER A 279 9.40 -11.50 -5.51
CA SER A 279 8.68 -11.12 -4.30
C SER A 279 9.56 -11.44 -3.10
N VAL A 280 10.03 -10.40 -2.41
CA VAL A 280 10.95 -10.52 -1.27
C VAL A 280 10.27 -10.02 0.00
N ALA A 281 10.34 -10.82 1.06
CA ALA A 281 9.76 -10.50 2.36
C ALA A 281 10.73 -10.85 3.49
N PHE A 282 10.72 -10.03 4.55
CA PHE A 282 11.56 -10.20 5.74
C PHE A 282 10.69 -10.42 6.98
N PHE A 283 11.31 -10.88 8.07
CA PHE A 283 10.70 -10.95 9.41
C PHE A 283 9.40 -11.79 9.47
N GLY A 284 9.30 -12.82 8.65
CA GLY A 284 8.14 -13.73 8.63
C GLY A 284 6.93 -13.23 7.84
N ALA A 285 7.02 -12.07 7.19
CA ALA A 285 6.00 -11.62 6.24
C ALA A 285 5.92 -12.55 5.02
N LYS A 286 4.74 -12.63 4.40
CA LYS A 286 4.54 -13.41 3.19
C LYS A 286 5.11 -12.65 1.97
N PRO A 287 5.83 -13.31 1.05
CA PRO A 287 6.32 -12.70 -0.17
C PRO A 287 5.21 -12.63 -1.23
N ASP A 288 4.20 -11.79 -1.01
CA ASP A 288 3.00 -11.66 -1.84
C ASP A 288 3.00 -10.45 -2.78
N ARG A 289 4.08 -9.64 -2.76
CA ARG A 289 4.22 -8.41 -3.55
C ARG A 289 5.41 -8.47 -4.47
N SER A 290 5.29 -7.93 -5.68
CA SER A 290 6.39 -7.84 -6.64
C SER A 290 7.24 -6.60 -6.37
N ASN A 291 8.26 -6.71 -5.51
CA ASN A 291 9.01 -5.57 -4.97
C ASN A 291 10.52 -5.62 -5.21
N TYR A 292 11.01 -6.57 -6.00
CA TYR A 292 12.43 -6.68 -6.33
C TYR A 292 12.59 -7.07 -7.79
N TRP A 293 12.86 -6.08 -8.65
CA TRP A 293 12.89 -6.27 -10.11
C TRP A 293 14.33 -6.19 -10.61
N VAL A 294 14.90 -7.33 -11.00
CA VAL A 294 16.21 -7.39 -11.65
C VAL A 294 16.06 -6.88 -13.08
N LEU A 295 16.48 -5.64 -13.30
CA LEU A 295 16.46 -5.01 -14.63
C LEU A 295 17.41 -5.74 -15.58
N ASP A 296 18.61 -6.06 -15.10
CA ASP A 296 19.59 -6.86 -15.84
C ASP A 296 20.68 -7.41 -14.91
N THR A 297 21.31 -8.50 -15.35
CA THR A 297 22.46 -9.12 -14.68
C THR A 297 23.12 -10.10 -15.64
N ASP A 298 24.44 -10.22 -15.57
CA ASP A 298 25.19 -11.32 -16.19
C ASP A 298 25.41 -12.50 -15.22
N TYR A 299 24.84 -12.42 -14.02
CA TYR A 299 24.99 -13.34 -12.89
C TYR A 299 26.38 -13.40 -12.24
N THR A 300 27.43 -12.95 -12.94
CA THR A 300 28.83 -13.18 -12.57
C THR A 300 29.60 -11.93 -12.20
N SER A 301 29.15 -10.76 -12.60
CA SER A 301 29.84 -9.50 -12.31
C SER A 301 28.92 -8.44 -11.72
N TYR A 302 27.71 -8.26 -12.26
CA TYR A 302 26.82 -7.18 -11.84
C TYR A 302 25.36 -7.61 -11.76
N ALA A 303 24.58 -6.88 -10.96
CA ALA A 303 23.14 -6.90 -11.06
C ALA A 303 22.59 -5.49 -10.82
N VAL A 304 21.62 -5.10 -11.63
CA VAL A 304 20.87 -3.85 -11.45
C VAL A 304 19.46 -4.22 -11.03
N VAL A 305 19.06 -3.71 -9.88
CA VAL A 305 17.78 -4.02 -9.26
C VAL A 305 17.03 -2.72 -9.04
N TRP A 306 15.75 -2.76 -9.35
CA TRP A 306 14.85 -1.65 -9.21
C TRP A 306 13.60 -2.11 -8.48
N SER A 307 12.98 -1.21 -7.74
CA SER A 307 11.66 -1.42 -7.19
C SER A 307 10.88 -0.13 -7.25
N CYS A 308 9.57 -0.28 -7.26
CA CYS A 308 8.66 0.81 -7.06
C CYS A 308 7.57 0.29 -6.15
N GLU A 309 7.40 0.97 -5.03
CA GLU A 309 6.36 0.70 -4.07
C GLU A 309 5.58 1.98 -3.81
N PRO A 310 4.26 1.91 -3.69
CA PRO A 310 3.47 3.07 -3.28
C PRO A 310 3.85 3.56 -1.90
N TYR A 311 3.97 4.88 -1.74
CA TYR A 311 4.20 5.46 -0.42
C TYR A 311 2.88 5.55 0.36
N TYR A 312 2.80 4.84 1.49
CA TYR A 312 1.53 4.65 2.20
C TYR A 312 0.93 5.93 2.81
N LYS A 313 1.74 6.96 3.12
CA LYS A 313 1.25 8.22 3.70
C LYS A 313 0.84 9.28 2.68
N ASP A 314 1.36 9.18 1.46
CA ASP A 314 1.05 10.11 0.40
C ASP A 314 0.94 9.31 -0.90
N ALA A 315 -0.31 9.02 -1.24
CA ALA A 315 -0.66 8.17 -2.37
C ALA A 315 -0.10 8.71 -3.70
N SER A 316 0.22 10.02 -3.80
CA SER A 316 0.75 10.63 -5.02
C SER A 316 2.23 10.30 -5.26
N LYS A 317 2.87 9.62 -4.32
CA LYS A 317 4.29 9.28 -4.35
C LYS A 317 4.49 7.77 -4.39
N ASN A 318 5.50 7.38 -5.15
CA ASN A 318 6.10 6.06 -5.07
C ASN A 318 7.47 6.18 -4.38
N VAL A 319 7.76 5.22 -3.50
CA VAL A 319 9.10 4.93 -3.02
C VAL A 319 9.79 4.11 -4.10
N LEU A 320 10.84 4.68 -4.68
CA LEU A 320 11.68 3.96 -5.63
C LEU A 320 12.86 3.35 -4.89
N GLY A 321 13.07 2.06 -5.10
CA GLY A 321 14.31 1.39 -4.76
C GLY A 321 15.16 1.24 -6.01
N PHE A 322 16.47 1.44 -5.85
CA PHE A 322 17.42 1.21 -6.92
C PHE A 322 18.71 0.73 -6.27
N TRP A 323 19.18 -0.46 -6.64
CA TRP A 323 20.40 -1.05 -6.12
C TRP A 323 21.28 -1.50 -7.27
N ILE A 324 22.57 -1.23 -7.17
CA ILE A 324 23.57 -1.75 -8.08
C ILE A 324 24.50 -2.65 -7.27
N PHE A 325 24.46 -3.93 -7.62
CA PHE A 325 25.24 -4.97 -6.98
C PHE A 325 26.42 -5.40 -7.84
N SER A 326 27.49 -5.84 -7.17
CA SER A 326 28.67 -6.45 -7.79
C SER A 326 29.01 -7.77 -7.10
N ARG A 327 29.62 -8.69 -7.83
CA ARG A 327 30.21 -9.90 -7.22
C ARG A 327 31.52 -9.61 -6.48
N GLN A 328 32.09 -8.42 -6.67
CA GLN A 328 33.27 -7.91 -5.98
C GLN A 328 32.89 -6.72 -5.10
N PRO A 329 33.67 -6.37 -4.05
CA PRO A 329 33.40 -5.20 -3.21
C PRO A 329 33.67 -3.85 -3.92
N THR A 330 33.81 -3.87 -5.23
CA THR A 330 34.02 -2.70 -6.08
C THR A 330 33.09 -2.76 -7.28
N PHE A 331 32.80 -1.60 -7.85
CA PHE A 331 32.08 -1.52 -9.12
C PHE A 331 32.84 -2.27 -10.23
N PRO A 332 32.14 -3.00 -11.13
CA PRO A 332 32.77 -3.61 -12.30
C PRO A 332 33.51 -2.59 -13.16
N THR A 333 34.68 -2.95 -13.70
CA THR A 333 35.50 -2.06 -14.55
C THR A 333 35.40 -2.38 -16.04
N ASP A 334 34.71 -3.45 -16.41
CA ASP A 334 34.48 -3.82 -17.80
C ASP A 334 33.62 -2.77 -18.51
N GLU A 335 34.12 -2.18 -19.59
CA GLU A 335 33.46 -1.06 -20.28
C GLU A 335 32.03 -1.39 -20.75
N THR A 336 31.79 -2.63 -21.19
CA THR A 336 30.46 -3.05 -21.65
C THR A 336 29.46 -3.11 -20.51
N THR A 337 29.91 -3.60 -19.36
CA THR A 337 29.14 -3.66 -18.11
C THR A 337 28.84 -2.26 -17.58
N VAL A 338 29.86 -1.39 -17.49
CA VAL A 338 29.70 0.00 -17.02
C VAL A 338 28.66 0.72 -17.86
N LYS A 339 28.81 0.69 -19.19
CA LYS A 339 27.88 1.34 -20.12
C LYS A 339 26.45 0.81 -19.97
N ARG A 340 26.30 -0.51 -19.78
CA ARG A 340 24.98 -1.13 -19.60
C ARG A 340 24.29 -0.66 -18.32
N VAL A 341 25.03 -0.56 -17.22
CA VAL A 341 24.51 -0.04 -15.95
C VAL A 341 24.10 1.43 -16.10
N GLU A 342 24.93 2.26 -16.73
CA GLU A 342 24.62 3.68 -17.00
C GLU A 342 23.36 3.87 -17.85
N GLU A 343 23.17 3.03 -18.88
CA GLU A 343 21.95 3.03 -19.68
C GLU A 343 20.70 2.74 -18.85
N LEU A 344 20.77 1.76 -17.94
CA LEU A 344 19.66 1.41 -17.05
C LEU A 344 19.36 2.51 -16.03
N VAL A 345 20.41 3.11 -15.44
CA VAL A 345 20.27 4.26 -14.54
C VAL A 345 19.62 5.43 -15.26
N LYS A 346 20.01 5.73 -16.51
CA LYS A 346 19.41 6.81 -17.30
C LYS A 346 17.94 6.55 -17.65
N LEU A 347 17.54 5.29 -17.83
CA LEU A 347 16.18 4.92 -18.19
C LEU A 347 15.22 4.90 -17.00
N TYR A 348 15.67 4.41 -15.84
CA TYR A 348 14.79 4.08 -14.72
C TYR A 348 15.15 4.81 -13.42
N GLY A 349 16.23 5.59 -13.43
CA GLY A 349 16.78 6.26 -12.26
C GLY A 349 17.24 7.69 -12.54
N ASP A 350 17.99 8.22 -11.59
CA ASP A 350 18.48 9.57 -11.42
C ASP A 350 19.79 9.42 -10.67
N GLU A 351 20.89 9.66 -11.37
CA GLU A 351 22.24 9.47 -10.85
C GLU A 351 22.51 10.27 -9.57
N SER A 352 21.84 11.42 -9.41
CA SER A 352 22.03 12.31 -8.26
C SER A 352 21.50 11.76 -6.93
N LYS A 353 20.69 10.70 -6.98
CA LYS A 353 20.08 10.07 -5.79
C LYS A 353 20.85 8.86 -5.26
N PHE A 354 21.91 8.45 -5.95
CA PHE A 354 22.70 7.30 -5.51
C PHE A 354 23.65 7.67 -4.39
N GLU A 355 23.58 6.89 -3.32
CA GLU A 355 24.57 6.82 -2.27
C GLU A 355 25.50 5.63 -2.52
N VAL A 356 26.75 5.76 -2.06
CA VAL A 356 27.79 4.74 -2.19
C VAL A 356 28.16 4.23 -0.80
N PRO A 357 27.65 3.07 -0.35
CA PRO A 357 28.07 2.48 0.90
C PRO A 357 29.55 2.11 0.84
N ASN A 358 30.27 2.26 1.94
CA ASN A 358 31.69 1.95 1.97
C ASN A 358 31.90 0.42 2.01
N GLN A 359 32.67 -0.09 1.05
CA GLN A 359 33.02 -1.50 0.90
C GLN A 359 34.54 -1.74 1.02
N SER A 360 35.32 -0.74 1.41
CA SER A 360 36.77 -0.84 1.48
C SER A 360 37.21 -1.80 2.59
N ASP A 361 38.32 -2.51 2.41
CA ASP A 361 38.83 -3.45 3.42
C ASP A 361 39.21 -2.77 4.75
N GLU A 362 39.56 -1.48 4.71
CA GLU A 362 39.85 -0.67 5.90
C GLU A 362 38.58 -0.45 6.74
N ARG A 363 37.45 -0.22 6.07
CA ARG A 363 36.15 -0.02 6.71
C ARG A 363 35.44 -1.34 7.01
N CYS A 364 35.68 -2.34 6.18
CA CYS A 364 34.99 -3.63 6.15
C CYS A 364 36.00 -4.79 6.19
N PRO A 365 36.72 -5.00 7.32
CA PRO A 365 37.70 -6.07 7.37
C PRO A 365 37.02 -7.41 7.15
N ARG A 366 37.48 -8.16 6.15
CA ARG A 366 36.82 -9.40 5.67
C ARG A 366 36.69 -10.51 6.72
N SER A 367 37.40 -10.38 7.84
CA SER A 367 37.24 -11.23 9.03
C SER A 367 35.92 -11.04 9.78
N TYR A 368 35.15 -9.99 9.45
CA TYR A 368 33.84 -9.72 10.04
C TYR A 368 32.65 -10.24 9.20
N VAL A 369 32.91 -10.80 8.00
CA VAL A 369 31.88 -11.23 7.03
C VAL A 369 31.44 -12.66 7.27
#